data_AF-A0A6P0VDV5-F1
#
_entry.id   AF-A0A6P0VDV5-F1
#
_cell.length_a   1.000
_cell.length_b   1.000
_cell.length_c   1.000
_cell.angle_alpha   90.00
_cell.angle_beta   90.00
_cell.angle_gamma   90.00
#
_symmetry.space_group_name_H-M   'P 1'
#
loop_
_entity.id
_entity.type
_entity.pdbx_description
1 polymer ?
#
loop_
_entity_poly.entity_id
_entity_poly.type
_entity_poly.pdbx_seq_one_letter_code
_entity_poly.pdbx_strand_id
1 'polypeptide(L)'
;MNQECLIQEYQRLARLPVLSDANSERMLRILEIAESDEELSSELEKIDLKINQELGLLDDKHTQYYKDQQAKLREYLGLEDDEGSQTHQVKITKKTAKQVLKTSTN
;
A
#
# COMPACT_ATOMS: atom_id res chain seq x y z
N MET A 1 -4.68 -17.23 -20.85
CA MET A 1 -5.91 -16.63 -20.29
C MET A 1 -6.07 -15.27 -20.95
N ASN A 2 -7.27 -14.85 -21.37
CA ASN A 2 -7.43 -13.54 -22.00
C ASN A 2 -7.24 -12.43 -20.95
N GLN A 3 -6.63 -11.31 -21.34
CA GLN A 3 -6.36 -10.15 -20.48
C GLN A 3 -7.64 -9.60 -19.84
N GLU A 4 -8.74 -9.59 -20.60
CA GLU A 4 -10.05 -9.20 -20.09
C GLU A 4 -10.55 -10.11 -18.93
N CYS A 5 -10.26 -11.41 -18.98
CA CYS A 5 -10.60 -12.32 -17.89
C CYS A 5 -9.74 -12.06 -16.63
N LEU A 6 -8.47 -11.69 -16.79
CA LEU A 6 -7.59 -11.31 -15.69
C LEU A 6 -8.10 -10.06 -14.99
N ILE A 7 -8.48 -9.04 -15.78
CA ILE A 7 -9.01 -7.76 -15.29
C ILE A 7 -10.30 -7.97 -14.49
N GLN A 8 -11.26 -8.74 -15.03
CA GLN A 8 -12.53 -9.01 -14.34
C GLN A 8 -12.33 -9.79 -13.04
N GLU A 9 -11.42 -10.77 -13.05
CA GLU A 9 -11.12 -11.54 -11.85
C GLU A 9 -10.42 -10.68 -10.80
N TYR A 10 -9.48 -9.83 -11.19
CA TYR A 10 -8.84 -8.87 -10.30
C TYR A 10 -9.86 -7.94 -9.63
N GLN A 11 -10.75 -7.33 -10.43
CA GLN A 11 -11.82 -6.46 -9.91
C GLN A 11 -12.70 -7.18 -8.88
N ARG A 12 -13.03 -8.45 -9.15
CA ARG A 12 -13.83 -9.27 -8.23
C ARG A 12 -13.09 -9.54 -6.94
N LEU A 13 -11.81 -9.89 -7.02
CA LEU A 13 -10.96 -10.21 -5.86
C LEU A 13 -10.67 -8.97 -5.01
N ALA A 14 -10.34 -7.84 -5.63
CA ALA A 14 -9.97 -6.59 -4.94
C ALA A 14 -11.12 -5.99 -4.11
N ARG A 15 -12.37 -6.36 -4.42
CA ARG A 15 -13.56 -5.93 -3.67
C ARG A 15 -13.92 -6.85 -2.51
N LEU A 16 -13.25 -7.98 -2.35
CA LEU A 16 -13.52 -8.89 -1.24
C LEU A 16 -12.99 -8.28 0.06
N PRO A 17 -13.80 -8.23 1.13
CA PRO A 17 -13.35 -7.68 2.42
C PRO A 17 -12.26 -8.54 3.06
N VAL A 18 -12.22 -9.84 2.74
CA VAL A 18 -11.21 -10.79 3.17
C VAL A 18 -10.92 -11.75 2.02
N LEU A 19 -9.65 -11.97 1.72
CA LEU A 19 -9.20 -12.98 0.77
C LEU A 19 -8.96 -14.30 1.50
N SER A 20 -9.54 -15.39 0.99
CA SER A 20 -9.12 -16.75 1.38
C SER A 20 -7.76 -17.07 0.76
N ASP A 21 -7.09 -18.13 1.24
CA ASP A 21 -5.79 -18.56 0.70
C ASP A 21 -5.84 -18.77 -0.83
N ALA A 22 -6.89 -19.47 -1.31
CA ALA A 22 -7.08 -19.72 -2.74
C ALA A 22 -7.32 -18.43 -3.54
N ASN A 23 -8.07 -17.47 -2.98
CA ASN A 23 -8.28 -16.17 -3.63
C ASN A 23 -7.02 -15.30 -3.61
N SER A 24 -6.22 -15.40 -2.55
CA SER A 24 -4.93 -14.72 -2.43
C SER A 24 -3.92 -15.25 -3.45
N GLU A 25 -3.87 -16.57 -3.64
CA GLU A 25 -3.00 -17.19 -4.63
C GLU A 25 -3.42 -16.79 -6.06
N ARG A 26 -4.72 -16.74 -6.34
CA ARG A 26 -5.23 -16.26 -7.64
C ARG A 26 -4.88 -14.79 -7.86
N MET A 27 -4.99 -13.96 -6.82
CA MET A 27 -4.61 -12.55 -6.89
C MET A 27 -3.12 -12.38 -7.19
N LEU A 28 -2.26 -13.12 -6.48
CA LEU A 28 -0.81 -13.10 -6.68
C LEU A 28 -0.44 -13.47 -8.12
N ARG A 29 -1.03 -14.54 -8.67
CA ARG A 29 -0.78 -14.93 -10.06
C ARG A 29 -1.16 -13.85 -11.07
N ILE A 30 -2.23 -13.08 -10.81
CA ILE A 30 -2.63 -11.97 -11.69
C ILE A 30 -1.57 -10.86 -11.64
N LEU A 31 -1.09 -10.52 -10.43
CA LEU A 31 -0.07 -9.50 -10.22
C LEU A 31 1.29 -9.91 -10.83
N GLU A 32 1.68 -11.17 -10.71
CA GLU A 32 2.90 -11.72 -11.33
C GLU A 32 2.85 -11.61 -12.86
N ILE A 33 1.68 -11.83 -13.48
CA ILE A 33 1.52 -11.63 -14.93
C ILE A 33 1.65 -10.14 -15.27
N ALA A 34 0.97 -9.28 -14.51
CA ALA A 34 0.98 -7.83 -14.72
C ALA A 34 2.37 -7.21 -14.58
N GLU A 35 3.27 -7.77 -13.77
CA GLU A 35 4.66 -7.29 -13.65
C GLU A 35 5.41 -7.31 -14.99
N SER A 36 5.02 -8.22 -15.90
CA SER A 36 5.60 -8.37 -17.23
C SER A 36 4.74 -7.82 -18.38
N ASP A 37 3.55 -7.30 -18.07
CA ASP A 37 2.56 -6.81 -19.03
C ASP A 37 2.13 -5.40 -18.65
N GLU A 38 2.74 -4.40 -19.28
CA GLU A 38 2.51 -2.98 -18.98
C GLU A 38 1.06 -2.55 -19.17
N GLU A 39 0.36 -3.11 -20.17
CA GLU A 39 -1.03 -2.76 -20.44
C GLU A 39 -1.94 -3.30 -19.34
N LEU A 40 -1.74 -4.56 -18.94
CA LEU A 40 -2.45 -5.15 -17.81
C LEU A 40 -2.16 -4.37 -16.52
N SER A 41 -0.89 -4.07 -16.22
CA SER A 41 -0.50 -3.30 -15.03
C SER A 41 -1.23 -1.96 -14.97
N SER A 42 -1.25 -1.21 -16.08
CA SER A 42 -1.94 0.07 -16.15
C SER A 42 -3.44 -0.04 -15.87
N GLU A 43 -4.09 -1.09 -16.35
CA GLU A 43 -5.52 -1.31 -16.09
C GLU A 43 -5.80 -1.70 -14.64
N LEU A 44 -4.94 -2.54 -14.03
CA LEU A 44 -5.08 -2.90 -12.61
C LEU A 44 -4.93 -1.68 -11.69
N GLU A 45 -3.98 -0.79 -11.98
CA GLU A 45 -3.79 0.47 -11.23
C GLU A 45 -5.03 1.38 -11.28
N LYS A 46 -5.67 1.51 -12.46
CA LYS A 46 -6.91 2.29 -12.61
C LYS A 46 -8.05 1.68 -11.79
N ILE A 47 -8.12 0.35 -11.73
CA ILE A 47 -9.10 -0.37 -10.93
C ILE A 47 -8.89 -0.11 -9.44
N ASP A 48 -7.66 -0.23 -8.95
CA ASP A 48 -7.33 0.04 -7.56
C ASP A 48 -7.68 1.47 -7.17
N LEU A 49 -7.33 2.44 -8.02
CA LEU A 49 -7.68 3.84 -7.79
C LEU A 49 -9.19 4.01 -7.63
N LYS A 50 -9.98 3.43 -8.54
CA LYS A 50 -11.43 3.51 -8.51
C LYS A 50 -12.02 2.82 -7.28
N ILE A 51 -11.55 1.63 -6.92
CA ILE A 51 -12.00 0.90 -5.73
C ILE A 51 -11.70 1.72 -4.47
N ASN A 52 -10.50 2.27 -4.35
CA ASN A 52 -10.10 3.08 -3.20
C ASN A 52 -10.93 4.37 -3.08
N GLN A 53 -11.32 4.99 -4.20
CA GLN A 53 -12.26 6.12 -4.21
C GLN A 53 -13.67 5.70 -3.77
N GLU A 54 -14.19 4.59 -4.28
CA GLU A 54 -15.52 4.07 -3.93
C GLU A 54 -15.61 3.68 -2.44
N LEU A 55 -14.51 3.15 -1.89
CA LEU A 55 -14.40 2.82 -0.46
C LEU A 55 -14.16 4.05 0.43
N GLY A 56 -14.02 5.25 -0.15
CA GLY A 56 -13.75 6.48 0.59
C GLY A 56 -12.35 6.54 1.21
N LEU A 57 -11.45 5.60 0.88
CA LEU A 57 -10.10 5.52 1.43
C LEU A 57 -9.20 6.67 0.96
N LEU A 58 -9.58 7.31 -0.15
CA LEU A 58 -8.89 8.47 -0.72
C LEU A 58 -9.68 9.76 -0.56
N ASP A 59 -10.67 9.81 0.36
CA ASP A 59 -11.31 11.07 0.66
C ASP A 59 -10.33 12.02 1.40
N ASP A 60 -10.60 13.33 1.32
CA ASP A 60 -9.73 14.34 1.92
C ASP A 60 -9.60 14.16 3.43
N LYS A 61 -10.60 13.53 4.08
CA LYS A 61 -10.59 13.29 5.53
C LYS A 61 -9.61 12.19 5.91
N HIS A 62 -9.59 11.06 5.19
CA HIS A 62 -8.65 9.98 5.42
C HIS A 62 -7.23 10.41 5.02
N THR A 63 -7.10 11.15 3.92
CA THR A 63 -5.82 11.73 3.50
C THR A 63 -5.26 12.67 4.57
N GLN A 64 -6.09 13.57 5.11
CA GLN A 64 -5.69 14.47 6.19
C GLN A 64 -5.39 13.71 7.48
N TYR A 65 -6.21 12.72 7.84
CA TYR A 65 -5.98 11.87 9.01
C TYR A 65 -4.62 11.17 8.93
N TYR A 66 -4.26 10.58 7.79
CA TYR A 66 -2.95 9.93 7.63
C TYR A 66 -1.79 10.94 7.69
N LYS A 67 -1.95 12.15 7.13
CA LYS A 67 -0.96 13.23 7.28
C LYS A 67 -0.78 13.64 8.75
N ASP A 68 -1.87 13.78 9.49
CA ASP A 68 -1.84 14.14 10.91
C ASP A 68 -1.15 13.06 11.76
N GLN A 69 -1.40 11.77 11.47
CA GLN A 69 -0.72 10.67 12.16
C GLN A 69 0.77 10.62 11.82
N GLN A 70 1.15 10.89 10.57
CA GLN A 70 2.56 11.01 10.18
C GLN A 70 3.25 12.18 10.86
N ALA A 71 2.60 13.35 10.97
CA ALA A 71 3.12 14.52 11.65
C ALA A 71 3.35 14.25 13.15
N LYS A 72 2.37 13.64 13.84
CA LYS A 72 2.52 13.22 15.24
C LYS A 72 3.68 12.25 15.45
N LEU A 73 3.86 11.30 14.53
CA LEU A 73 4.96 10.35 14.60
C LEU A 73 6.32 11.03 14.37
N ARG A 74 6.42 11.98 13.44
CA ARG A 74 7.64 12.78 13.21
C ARG A 74 8.01 13.61 14.43
N GLU A 75 7.03 14.28 15.04
CA GLU A 75 7.21 15.04 16.28
C GLU A 75 7.76 14.15 17.40
N TYR A 76 7.16 12.98 17.61
CA TYR A 76 7.63 12.00 18.59
C TYR A 76 9.07 11.53 18.33
N LEU A 77 9.45 11.39 17.06
CA LEU A 77 10.78 10.93 16.64
C LEU A 77 11.81 12.06 16.50
N GLY A 78 11.41 13.33 16.67
CA GLY A 78 12.29 14.49 16.47
C GLY A 78 12.79 14.65 15.04
N LEU A 79 11.98 14.28 14.04
CA LEU A 79 12.29 14.46 12.62
C LEU A 79 11.74 15.83 12.17
N GLU A 80 12.62 16.76 11.82
CA GLU A 80 12.23 18.07 11.29
C GLU A 80 11.65 17.94 9.86
N ASP A 81 10.66 18.77 9.56
CA ASP A 81 10.04 18.84 8.23
C ASP A 81 11.00 19.55 7.25
N ASP A 82 11.76 18.78 6.49
CA ASP A 82 12.36 19.31 5.26
C ASP A 82 11.22 19.54 4.24
N GLU A 83 10.87 20.80 4.05
CA GLU A 83 10.00 21.24 2.97
C GLU A 83 10.63 20.87 1.61
N GLY A 84 10.22 19.71 1.09
CA GLY A 84 10.40 19.35 -0.32
C GLY A 84 11.40 18.22 -0.58
N SER A 85 10.92 16.98 -0.61
CA SER A 85 11.36 16.01 -1.63
C SER A 85 10.52 14.74 -1.67
N GLN A 86 10.27 14.34 -2.91
CA GLN A 86 9.67 13.10 -3.36
C GLN A 86 10.32 11.86 -2.69
N THR A 87 9.50 10.83 -2.47
CA THR A 87 9.90 9.43 -2.27
C THR A 87 11.12 9.16 -1.37
N HIS A 88 10.97 9.35 -0.06
CA HIS A 88 11.94 8.81 0.89
C HIS A 88 11.70 7.30 1.12
N GLN A 89 12.44 6.46 0.40
CA GLN A 89 12.72 5.10 0.83
C GLN A 89 13.32 5.16 2.24
N VAL A 90 12.64 4.60 3.23
CA VAL A 90 13.12 4.50 4.60
C VAL A 90 14.31 3.54 4.63
N LYS A 91 15.53 4.07 4.51
CA LYS A 91 16.76 3.36 4.85
C LYS A 91 16.83 3.25 6.37
N ILE A 92 16.28 2.15 6.92
CA ILE A 92 16.45 1.79 8.33
C ILE A 92 17.95 1.54 8.55
N THR A 93 18.66 2.53 9.08
CA THR A 93 20.04 2.32 9.53
C THR A 93 20.02 1.58 10.86
N LYS A 94 20.97 0.66 11.03
CA LYS A 94 21.11 -0.34 12.11
C LYS A 94 21.06 0.21 13.56
N LYS A 95 20.98 1.53 13.75
CA LYS A 95 20.95 2.18 15.06
C LYS A 95 19.56 2.06 15.73
N THR A 96 18.48 2.09 14.95
CA THR A 96 17.10 2.03 15.48
C THR A 96 16.71 0.63 15.97
N ALA A 97 17.24 -0.44 15.34
CA ALA A 97 16.99 -1.82 15.75
C ALA A 97 17.52 -2.15 17.16
N LYS A 98 18.54 -1.42 17.64
CA LYS A 98 19.16 -1.69 18.95
C LYS A 98 18.39 -1.08 20.12
N GLN A 99 17.48 -0.13 19.87
CA GLN A 99 16.71 0.55 20.91
C GLN A 99 15.37 -0.16 21.19
N VAL A 100 14.72 -0.72 20.17
CA VAL A 100 13.47 -1.48 20.30
C VAL A 100 13.68 -2.82 21.05
N LEU A 101 14.85 -3.45 20.92
CA LEU A 101 15.16 -4.70 21.62
C LEU A 101 15.47 -4.54 23.12
N LYS A 102 15.68 -3.31 23.62
CA LYS A 102 15.99 -3.08 25.05
C LYS A 102 14.78 -2.76 25.91
N THR A 103 13.60 -2.53 25.33
CA THR A 103 12.38 -2.21 26.08
C THR A 103 11.41 -3.40 26.21
N SER A 104 11.75 -4.58 25.69
CA SER A 104 10.95 -5.81 25.85
C SER A 104 11.52 -6.82 26.84
N THR A 105 12.45 -6.40 27.72
CA THR A 105 12.86 -7.20 28.89
C THR A 105 12.97 -6.29 30.11
N ASN A 106 11.82 -6.08 30.75
CA ASN A 106 11.69 -5.89 32.19
C ASN A 106 10.34 -6.44 32.63
#